data_AF-A0A803TX41-F1
#
_entry.id   AF-A0A803TX41-F1
#
_cell.length_a   1.000
_cell.length_b   1.000
_cell.length_c   1.000
_cell.angle_alpha   90.00
_cell.angle_beta   90.00
_cell.angle_gamma   90.00
#
_symmetry.space_group_name_H-M   'P 1'
#
loop_
_entity.id
_entity.type
_entity.pdbx_description
1 polymer ?
#
loop_
_entity_poly.entity_id
_entity_poly.type
_entity_poly.pdbx_seq_one_letter_code
_entity_poly.pdbx_strand_id
1 'polypeptide(L)'
;MRLHTKDPFQVELKFRYKFLTNNIYIYIYIYIYIYIYIHTLFVLTHHEEPNHQHLVSQYDDQYNRHGYNPILPPLRKWQVQKFAWVPEKSDFPILEPPTNYGLFEHLVKKWTRKEHGRMNSVYNVSYPKPPAGSYTRETIITPSELH
;
A
#
# COMPACT_ATOMS: atom_id res chain seq x y z
N MET A 1 9.04 65.10 44.38
CA MET A 1 9.08 65.25 42.91
C MET A 1 8.89 63.88 42.28
N ARG A 2 7.73 63.71 41.63
CA ARG A 2 7.34 62.69 40.62
C ARG A 2 7.42 61.19 40.99
N LEU A 3 6.24 60.66 41.33
CA LEU A 3 5.87 59.24 41.26
C LEU A 3 6.01 58.74 39.81
N HIS A 4 6.58 57.55 39.59
CA HIS A 4 6.27 56.76 38.40
C HIS A 4 6.19 55.28 38.79
N THR A 5 4.99 54.90 39.17
CA THR A 5 4.53 53.52 39.27
C THR A 5 4.73 52.84 37.91
N LYS A 6 5.38 51.67 37.88
CA LYS A 6 5.34 50.80 36.70
C LYS A 6 3.96 50.15 36.69
N ASP A 7 3.15 50.48 35.69
CA ASP A 7 1.79 49.98 35.58
C ASP A 7 1.79 48.45 35.41
N PRO A 8 1.02 47.69 36.23
CA PRO A 8 0.94 46.23 36.12
C PRO A 8 0.23 45.74 34.85
N PHE A 9 -0.41 46.63 34.09
CA PHE A 9 -1.18 46.31 32.88
C PHE A 9 -0.34 46.01 31.62
N GLN A 10 0.93 46.43 31.57
CA GLN A 10 1.78 46.24 30.38
C GLN A 10 2.35 44.81 30.26
N VAL A 11 2.43 44.06 31.36
CA VAL A 11 2.98 42.69 31.38
C VAL A 11 1.93 41.65 30.97
N GLU A 12 0.65 41.90 31.25
CA GLU A 12 -0.47 41.04 30.83
C GLU A 12 -0.75 41.09 29.32
N LEU A 13 -0.55 42.25 28.67
CA LEU A 13 -0.82 42.41 27.23
C LEU A 13 0.17 41.64 26.34
N LYS A 14 1.45 41.52 26.74
CA LYS A 14 2.46 40.77 25.98
C LYS A 14 2.24 39.25 26.01
N PHE A 15 1.71 38.70 27.11
CA PHE A 15 1.42 37.28 27.22
C PHE A 15 0.14 36.88 26.47
N ARG A 16 -0.89 37.73 26.47
CA ARG A 16 -2.13 37.49 25.70
C ARG A 16 -1.91 37.50 24.18
N TYR A 17 -1.06 38.38 23.66
CA TYR A 17 -0.77 38.43 22.22
C TYR A 17 -0.08 37.15 21.72
N LYS A 18 0.87 36.60 22.49
CA LYS A 18 1.64 35.41 22.08
C LYS A 18 0.80 34.11 22.08
N PHE A 19 -0.25 34.05 22.89
CA PHE A 19 -1.14 32.88 22.98
C PHE A 19 -2.23 32.88 21.90
N LEU A 20 -2.74 34.06 21.53
CA LEU A 20 -3.67 34.24 20.42
C LEU A 20 -2.98 34.04 19.06
N THR A 21 -1.75 34.51 18.89
CA THR A 21 -0.98 34.32 17.64
C THR A 21 -0.67 32.85 17.37
N ASN A 22 -0.43 32.04 18.41
CA ASN A 22 -0.16 30.61 18.25
C ASN A 22 -1.43 29.87 17.80
N ASN A 23 -2.58 30.15 18.41
CA ASN A 23 -3.85 29.52 18.00
C ASN A 23 -4.29 29.96 16.61
N ILE A 24 -4.14 31.24 16.27
CA ILE A 24 -4.47 31.76 14.94
C ILE A 24 -3.51 31.18 13.89
N TYR A 25 -2.22 31.09 14.18
CA TYR A 25 -1.24 30.47 13.28
C TYR A 25 -1.54 28.98 13.04
N ILE A 26 -1.87 28.23 14.09
CA ILE A 26 -2.27 26.82 13.98
C ILE A 26 -3.54 26.69 13.13
N TYR A 27 -4.53 27.54 13.35
CA TYR A 27 -5.77 27.53 12.57
C TYR A 27 -5.53 27.83 11.09
N ILE A 28 -4.72 28.86 10.78
CA ILE A 28 -4.33 29.21 9.41
C ILE A 28 -3.56 28.06 8.76
N TYR A 29 -2.61 27.44 9.47
CA TYR A 29 -1.84 26.32 8.97
C TYR A 29 -2.73 25.11 8.63
N ILE A 30 -3.65 24.76 9.53
CA ILE A 30 -4.62 23.68 9.30
C ILE A 30 -5.51 24.00 8.10
N TYR A 31 -6.03 25.22 8.00
CA TYR A 31 -6.87 25.64 6.89
C TYR A 31 -6.15 25.55 5.55
N ILE A 32 -4.91 26.05 5.47
CA ILE A 32 -4.07 25.95 4.26
C ILE A 32 -3.79 24.49 3.92
N TYR A 33 -3.46 23.65 4.91
CA TYR A 33 -3.20 22.23 4.69
C TYR A 33 -4.43 21.51 4.12
N ILE A 34 -5.61 21.73 4.72
CA ILE A 34 -6.88 21.17 4.24
C ILE A 34 -7.18 21.67 2.83
N TYR A 35 -7.03 22.98 2.57
CA TYR A 35 -7.29 23.56 1.26
C TYR A 35 -6.38 22.96 0.18
N ILE A 36 -5.07 22.85 0.46
CA ILE A 36 -4.11 22.21 -0.45
C ILE A 36 -4.51 20.75 -0.67
N TYR A 37 -4.81 20.00 0.39
CA TYR A 37 -5.17 18.58 0.29
C TYR A 37 -6.45 18.36 -0.53
N ILE A 38 -7.50 19.15 -0.30
CA ILE A 38 -8.75 19.05 -1.05
C ILE A 38 -8.57 19.50 -2.50
N HIS A 39 -7.80 20.56 -2.74
CA HIS A 39 -7.50 21.03 -4.09
C HIS A 39 -6.69 20.01 -4.88
N THR A 40 -5.64 19.41 -4.30
CA THR A 40 -4.85 18.38 -4.97
C THR A 40 -5.68 17.12 -5.19
N LEU A 41 -6.50 16.71 -4.20
CA LEU A 41 -7.42 15.59 -4.36
C LEU A 41 -8.37 15.84 -5.52
N PHE A 42 -9.00 17.01 -5.60
CA PHE A 42 -9.94 17.38 -6.66
C PHE A 42 -9.29 17.42 -8.05
N VAL A 43 -8.08 17.98 -8.16
CA VAL A 43 -7.34 18.03 -9.43
C VAL A 43 -6.92 16.64 -9.90
N LEU A 44 -6.58 15.74 -8.98
CA LEU A 44 -6.22 14.36 -9.31
C LEU A 44 -7.44 13.48 -9.62
N THR A 45 -8.61 13.78 -9.05
CA THR A 45 -9.88 13.13 -9.36
C THR A 45 -10.61 13.81 -10.53
N HIS A 46 -9.89 14.14 -11.61
CA HIS A 46 -10.42 14.86 -12.77
C HIS A 46 -11.55 14.10 -13.50
N HIS A 47 -11.69 12.80 -13.21
CA HIS A 47 -12.78 11.97 -13.71
C HIS A 47 -13.53 11.40 -12.51
N GLU A 48 -14.85 11.33 -12.57
CA GLU A 48 -15.73 10.64 -11.59
C GLU A 48 -15.49 9.11 -11.58
N GLU A 49 -14.25 8.67 -11.82
CA GLU A 49 -13.86 7.29 -11.80
C GLU A 49 -13.84 6.81 -10.35
N PRO A 50 -14.54 5.71 -10.04
CA PRO A 50 -14.55 5.18 -8.70
C PRO A 50 -13.15 4.69 -8.35
N ASN A 51 -12.74 5.02 -7.12
CA ASN A 51 -11.38 4.85 -6.60
C ASN A 51 -10.84 3.40 -6.62
N HIS A 52 -11.74 2.42 -6.79
CA HIS A 52 -11.42 0.99 -6.89
C HIS A 52 -12.12 0.37 -8.12
N GLN A 53 -11.42 0.26 -9.23
CA GLN A 53 -11.85 -0.58 -10.35
C GLN A 53 -10.75 -1.58 -10.66
N HIS A 54 -11.15 -2.83 -10.82
CA HIS A 54 -10.27 -3.87 -11.32
C HIS A 54 -10.24 -3.74 -12.85
N LEU A 55 -9.36 -2.88 -13.32
CA LEU A 55 -9.14 -2.67 -14.75
C LEU A 55 -8.35 -3.85 -15.31
N VAL A 56 -8.87 -4.46 -16.37
CA VAL A 56 -8.17 -5.53 -17.08
C VAL A 56 -7.10 -4.91 -17.97
N SER A 57 -5.85 -5.34 -17.79
CA SER A 57 -4.76 -4.93 -18.68
C SER A 57 -4.97 -5.51 -20.08
N GLN A 58 -4.48 -4.82 -21.12
CA GLN A 58 -4.57 -5.32 -22.50
C GLN A 58 -3.96 -6.72 -22.65
N TYR A 59 -2.89 -7.02 -21.91
CA TYR A 59 -2.26 -8.34 -21.91
C TYR A 59 -3.22 -9.42 -21.41
N ASP A 60 -3.87 -9.18 -20.26
CA ASP A 60 -4.76 -10.15 -19.63
C ASP A 60 -6.01 -10.39 -20.49
N ASP A 61 -6.58 -9.34 -21.08
CA ASP A 61 -7.70 -9.42 -22.02
C ASP A 61 -7.36 -10.23 -23.28
N GLN A 62 -6.16 -10.05 -23.85
CA GLN A 62 -5.70 -10.83 -25.01
C GLN A 62 -5.42 -12.30 -24.64
N TYR A 63 -4.82 -12.55 -23.49
CA TYR A 63 -4.44 -13.90 -23.05
C TYR A 63 -5.68 -14.72 -22.67
N ASN A 64 -6.59 -14.15 -21.87
CA ASN A 64 -7.82 -14.80 -21.43
C ASN A 64 -8.93 -14.77 -22.47
N ARG A 65 -8.70 -14.11 -23.62
CA ARG A 65 -9.60 -14.09 -24.77
C ARG A 65 -10.98 -13.50 -24.44
N HIS A 66 -11.05 -12.54 -23.52
CA HIS A 66 -12.32 -11.95 -23.08
C HIS A 66 -13.13 -11.34 -24.23
N GLY A 67 -12.45 -10.79 -25.24
CA GLY A 67 -13.05 -10.27 -26.48
C GLY A 67 -12.80 -11.11 -27.73
N TYR A 68 -12.50 -12.41 -27.62
CA TYR A 68 -12.17 -13.24 -28.78
C TYR A 68 -13.40 -13.47 -29.65
N ASN A 69 -13.46 -12.73 -30.76
CA ASN A 69 -14.38 -12.99 -31.84
C ASN A 69 -13.66 -13.86 -32.89
N PRO A 70 -14.11 -15.09 -33.16
CA PRO A 70 -13.55 -15.92 -34.22
C PRO A 70 -13.81 -15.36 -35.63
N ILE A 71 -14.68 -14.35 -35.73
CA ILE A 71 -15.01 -13.65 -36.98
C ILE A 71 -14.08 -12.43 -37.12
N LEU A 72 -13.66 -12.16 -38.36
CA LEU A 72 -12.86 -10.98 -38.71
C LEU A 72 -13.50 -9.70 -38.12
N PRO A 73 -12.70 -8.78 -37.56
CA PRO A 73 -13.22 -7.51 -37.09
C PRO A 73 -13.89 -6.78 -38.26
N PRO A 74 -15.04 -6.13 -38.02
CA PRO A 74 -15.73 -5.41 -39.07
C PRO A 74 -14.86 -4.26 -39.58
N LEU A 75 -14.99 -3.94 -40.87
CA LEU A 75 -14.29 -2.80 -41.47
C LEU A 75 -14.62 -1.50 -40.70
N ARG A 76 -13.58 -0.69 -40.49
CA ARG A 76 -13.68 0.59 -39.81
C ARG A 76 -14.69 1.50 -40.52
N LYS A 77 -15.57 2.16 -39.77
CA LYS A 77 -16.60 3.08 -40.29
C LYS A 77 -16.26 4.52 -39.92
N TRP A 78 -16.55 5.44 -40.83
CA TRP A 78 -16.51 6.87 -40.57
C TRP A 78 -17.76 7.28 -39.76
N GLN A 79 -17.59 7.84 -38.57
CA GLN A 79 -18.70 8.30 -37.75
C GLN A 79 -18.83 9.82 -37.85
N VAL A 80 -19.90 10.26 -38.51
CA VAL A 80 -20.17 11.68 -38.82
C VAL A 80 -20.26 12.53 -37.55
N GLN A 81 -20.90 12.04 -36.49
CA GLN A 81 -21.07 12.78 -35.23
C GLN A 81 -19.75 13.07 -34.51
N LYS A 82 -18.77 12.16 -34.61
CA LYS A 82 -17.46 12.30 -33.97
C LYS A 82 -16.39 12.85 -34.93
N PHE A 83 -16.73 13.00 -36.21
CA PHE A 83 -15.82 13.36 -37.30
C PHE A 83 -14.51 12.55 -37.26
N ALA A 84 -14.63 11.26 -36.93
CA ALA A 84 -13.49 10.39 -36.72
C ALA A 84 -13.79 8.97 -37.22
N TRP A 85 -12.70 8.27 -37.54
CA TRP A 85 -12.72 6.84 -37.75
C TRP A 85 -12.92 6.13 -36.40
N VAL A 86 -14.00 5.36 -36.26
CA VAL A 86 -14.31 4.66 -34.99
C VAL A 86 -13.36 3.47 -34.83
N PRO A 87 -12.73 3.26 -33.66
CA PRO A 87 -11.90 2.09 -33.44
C PRO A 87 -12.72 0.78 -33.54
N GLU A 88 -12.07 -0.31 -33.92
CA GLU A 88 -12.72 -1.64 -34.02
C GLU A 88 -13.11 -2.19 -32.64
N LYS A 89 -12.39 -1.72 -31.61
CA LYS A 89 -12.58 -2.07 -30.21
C LYS A 89 -12.82 -0.80 -29.40
N SER A 90 -13.59 -0.92 -28.32
CA SER A 90 -13.76 0.16 -27.35
C SER A 90 -12.41 0.50 -26.71
N ASP A 91 -12.08 1.80 -26.63
CA ASP A 91 -10.89 2.29 -25.91
C ASP A 91 -11.08 2.26 -24.39
N PHE A 92 -12.29 1.95 -23.90
CA PHE A 92 -12.56 1.83 -22.48
C PHE A 92 -12.05 0.49 -21.94
N PRO A 93 -11.31 0.49 -20.82
CA PRO A 93 -10.84 -0.74 -20.21
C PRO A 93 -12.03 -1.60 -19.75
N ILE A 94 -11.84 -2.92 -19.80
CA ILE A 94 -12.86 -3.86 -19.35
C ILE A 94 -12.85 -3.87 -17.81
N LEU A 95 -14.06 -3.84 -17.23
CA LEU A 95 -14.27 -3.98 -15.79
C LEU A 95 -14.62 -5.43 -15.49
N GLU A 96 -13.73 -6.12 -14.79
CA GLU A 96 -13.93 -7.51 -14.36
C GLU A 96 -13.71 -7.65 -12.86
N PRO A 97 -14.28 -8.67 -12.21
CA PRO A 97 -13.84 -9.02 -10.87
C PRO A 97 -12.34 -9.33 -10.89
N PRO A 98 -11.63 -9.16 -9.76
CA PRO A 98 -10.20 -9.39 -9.72
C PRO A 98 -9.90 -10.86 -10.04
N THR A 99 -9.26 -11.10 -11.19
CA THR A 99 -8.80 -12.42 -11.61
C THR A 99 -7.62 -12.82 -10.74
N ASN A 100 -7.93 -13.37 -9.58
CA ASN A 100 -6.94 -13.85 -8.66
C ASN A 100 -6.81 -15.35 -8.86
N TYR A 101 -5.77 -15.79 -9.57
CA TYR A 101 -5.44 -17.20 -9.80
C TYR A 101 -4.99 -17.91 -8.49
N GLY A 102 -5.76 -17.75 -7.41
CA GLY A 102 -5.42 -18.23 -6.07
C GLY A 102 -4.25 -17.50 -5.39
N LEU A 103 -3.67 -16.46 -6.00
CA LEU A 103 -2.52 -15.75 -5.42
C LEU A 103 -2.89 -15.08 -4.09
N PHE A 104 -4.04 -14.43 -4.02
CA PHE A 104 -4.54 -13.82 -2.79
C PHE A 104 -4.77 -14.87 -1.71
N GLU A 105 -5.42 -15.98 -2.04
CA GLU A 105 -5.62 -17.08 -1.08
C GLU A 105 -4.29 -17.61 -0.56
N HIS A 106 -3.31 -17.77 -1.45
CA HIS A 106 -1.96 -18.21 -1.10
C HIS A 106 -1.23 -17.20 -0.20
N LEU A 107 -1.33 -15.90 -0.50
CA LEU A 107 -0.73 -14.83 0.31
C LEU A 107 -1.41 -14.71 1.68
N VAL A 108 -2.74 -14.74 1.71
CA VAL A 108 -3.53 -14.77 2.95
C VAL A 108 -3.08 -15.96 3.79
N LYS A 109 -3.01 -17.17 3.21
CA LYS A 109 -2.52 -18.36 3.91
C LYS A 109 -1.09 -18.21 4.43
N LYS A 110 -0.22 -17.53 3.68
CA LYS A 110 1.17 -17.24 4.11
C LYS A 110 1.19 -16.27 5.28
N TRP A 111 0.39 -15.20 5.26
CA TRP A 111 0.33 -14.19 6.31
C TRP A 111 -0.38 -14.69 7.57
N THR A 112 -1.45 -15.47 7.42
CA THR A 112 -2.20 -16.06 8.55
C THR A 112 -1.45 -17.22 9.20
N ARG A 113 -0.45 -17.78 8.52
CA ARG A 113 0.44 -18.79 9.11
C ARG A 113 1.26 -18.12 10.21
N LYS A 114 0.78 -18.20 11.45
CA LYS A 114 1.61 -17.91 12.62
C LYS A 114 2.84 -18.80 12.56
N GLU A 115 4.02 -18.20 12.46
CA GLU A 115 5.25 -18.95 12.70
C GLU A 115 5.15 -19.51 14.12
N HIS A 116 5.24 -20.83 14.23
CA HIS A 116 5.15 -21.48 15.53
C HIS A 116 6.31 -20.93 16.35
N GLY A 117 6.04 -20.38 17.54
CA GLY A 117 7.01 -19.67 18.41
C GLY A 117 8.21 -20.48 18.90
N ARG A 118 8.53 -21.60 18.24
CA ARG A 118 9.78 -22.31 18.38
C ARG A 118 10.78 -21.64 17.44
N MET A 119 11.87 -21.12 18.00
CA MET A 119 12.99 -20.57 17.26
C MET A 119 13.65 -21.68 16.43
N ASN A 120 13.05 -22.00 15.28
CA ASN A 120 13.54 -23.01 14.39
C ASN A 120 14.46 -22.31 13.39
N SER A 121 15.76 -22.55 13.49
CA SER A 121 16.67 -22.15 12.42
C SER A 121 16.29 -22.87 11.12
N VAL A 122 16.58 -22.26 9.98
CA VAL A 122 16.36 -22.85 8.65
C VAL A 122 16.93 -24.27 8.58
N TYR A 123 18.08 -24.52 9.21
CA TYR A 123 18.71 -25.83 9.26
C TYR A 123 17.84 -26.91 9.95
N ASN A 124 17.22 -26.60 11.09
CA ASN A 124 16.41 -27.57 11.85
C ASN A 124 15.03 -27.82 11.22
N VAL A 125 14.54 -26.91 10.36
CA VAL A 125 13.30 -27.12 9.58
C VAL A 125 13.57 -27.92 8.31
N SER A 126 14.64 -27.57 7.60
CA SER A 126 14.94 -28.15 6.28
C SER A 126 15.52 -29.55 6.37
N TYR A 127 16.28 -29.85 7.43
CA TYR A 127 16.89 -31.17 7.62
C TYR A 127 16.20 -31.91 8.77
N PRO A 128 15.58 -33.08 8.52
CA PRO A 128 15.08 -33.91 9.60
C PRO A 128 16.26 -34.37 10.47
N LYS A 129 16.09 -34.38 11.78
CA LYS A 129 17.11 -34.93 12.67
C LYS A 129 17.35 -36.39 12.30
N PRO A 130 18.60 -36.77 12.00
CA PRO A 130 18.89 -38.15 11.66
C PRO A 130 18.60 -39.04 12.89
N PRO A 131 18.27 -40.33 12.69
CA PRO A 131 17.94 -41.24 13.77
C PRO A 131 19.09 -41.32 14.78
N ALA A 132 18.78 -41.49 16.06
CA ALA A 132 19.76 -41.43 17.16
C ALA A 132 20.95 -42.41 17.01
N GLY A 133 20.85 -43.43 16.15
CA GLY A 133 21.92 -44.37 15.82
C GLY A 133 22.92 -43.91 14.75
N SER A 134 22.69 -42.78 14.06
CA SER A 134 23.64 -42.25 13.07
C SER A 134 24.79 -41.45 13.69
N TYR A 135 24.66 -41.09 14.96
CA TYR A 135 25.70 -40.37 15.69
C TYR A 135 26.75 -41.38 16.15
N THR A 136 27.99 -41.20 15.72
CA THR A 136 29.13 -41.97 16.24
C THR A 136 29.28 -41.68 17.73
N ARG A 137 29.26 -42.72 18.57
CA ARG A 137 29.60 -42.57 19.99
C ARG A 137 31.10 -42.40 20.09
N GLU A 138 31.55 -41.17 20.30
CA GLU A 138 32.91 -40.94 20.77
C GLU A 138 32.97 -41.43 22.22
N THR A 139 33.51 -42.64 22.40
CA THR A 139 33.87 -43.13 23.74
C THR A 139 35.01 -42.25 24.22
N ILE A 140 34.73 -41.31 25.12
CA ILE A 140 35.76 -40.58 25.85
C ILE A 140 36.44 -41.61 26.75
N ILE A 141 37.57 -42.15 26.32
CA ILE A 141 38.39 -43.02 27.17
C ILE A 141 38.95 -42.13 28.27
N THR A 142 38.40 -42.26 29.48
CA THR A 142 38.97 -41.64 30.66
C THR A 142 40.31 -42.31 31.00
N PRO A 143 41.39 -41.58 31.31
CA PRO A 143 42.73 -42.15 31.53
C PRO A 143 42.85 -43.15 32.69
N SER A 144 41.79 -43.36 33.47
CA SER A 144 41.74 -44.26 34.63
C SER A 144 41.64 -45.75 34.29
N GLU A 145 41.54 -46.13 33.01
CA GLU A 145 41.43 -47.53 32.56
C GLU A 145 42.60 -48.01 31.68
N LEU A 146 43.69 -47.24 31.58
CA LEU A 146 44.95 -47.71 31.00
C LEU A 146 45.87 -48.15 32.14
N HIS A 147 45.79 -49.44 32.45
CA HIS A 147 46.60 -50.10 33.48
C HIS A 147 47.98 -50.49 32.97
#